data_AF-A0AAE0LTK5-F1
#
_entry.id   AF-A0AAE0LTK5-F1
#
_cell.length_a   1.000
_cell.length_b   1.000
_cell.length_c   1.000
_cell.angle_alpha   90.00
_cell.angle_beta   90.00
_cell.angle_gamma   90.00
#
_symmetry.space_group_name_H-M   'P 1'
#
loop_
_entity.id
_entity.type
_entity.pdbx_description
1 polymer ?
#
loop_
_entity_poly.entity_id
_entity_poly.type
_entity_poly.pdbx_seq_one_letter_code
_entity_poly.pdbx_strand_id
1 'polypeptide(L)'
;MEVVWANRRREDCVGCEGGEQRGAMVALLEDFRKKYGERFKYSCTVDGEGTFIDAGAIARVTQPTPSPSALAPAPVQGQQAWGLWPTAGTSQKSNAVSQPVATVNSDTCSYHSPKELVVSDEHDPHAGADSKPCQCKDTDGNPVRGGKNLLMISGPEGFVKHFTGAKVWGGGKEMQGPVKGVIGDLKKQNRSLGEDWLVLKM
;
A
#
# COMPACT_ATOMS: atom_id res chain seq x y z
N MET A 1 2.74 3.68 -4.63
CA MET A 1 2.75 2.96 -3.34
C MET A 1 1.86 3.73 -2.38
N GLU A 2 1.05 3.00 -1.62
CA GLU A 2 0.19 3.55 -0.58
C GLU A 2 0.51 2.94 0.77
N VAL A 3 0.49 3.78 1.82
CA VAL A 3 0.65 3.36 3.21
C VAL A 3 -0.61 3.72 4.00
N VAL A 4 -1.24 2.73 4.62
CA VAL A 4 -2.33 2.96 5.58
C VAL A 4 -1.79 2.66 6.96
N TRP A 5 -1.88 3.62 7.88
CA TRP A 5 -1.37 3.46 9.24
C TRP A 5 -2.50 3.53 10.28
N ALA A 6 -2.85 2.35 10.80
CA ALA A 6 -3.81 2.14 11.87
C ALA A 6 -3.19 2.39 13.24
N ASN A 7 -3.86 3.19 14.05
CA ASN A 7 -3.45 3.49 15.40
C ASN A 7 -4.64 3.30 16.34
N ARG A 8 -4.38 2.79 17.55
CA ARG A 8 -5.43 2.73 18.57
C ARG A 8 -5.73 4.12 19.12
N ARG A 9 -4.71 4.96 19.30
CA ARG A 9 -4.83 6.26 19.97
C ARG A 9 -4.11 7.37 19.20
N ARG A 10 -4.51 8.63 19.44
CA ARG A 10 -3.96 9.80 18.73
C ARG A 10 -2.47 9.99 19.01
N GLU A 11 -2.05 9.70 20.24
CA GLU A 11 -0.66 9.83 20.66
C GLU A 11 0.31 8.94 19.86
N ASP A 12 -0.18 7.86 19.26
CA ASP A 12 0.64 6.97 18.43
C ASP A 12 0.95 7.58 17.06
N CYS A 13 0.16 8.58 16.62
CA CYS A 13 0.23 9.17 15.27
C CYS A 13 0.23 10.70 15.27
N VAL A 14 0.97 11.31 16.21
CA VAL A 14 1.08 12.77 16.35
C VAL A 14 1.49 13.44 15.03
N GLY A 15 0.61 14.32 14.53
CA GLY A 15 0.82 15.10 13.31
C GLY A 15 0.10 14.58 12.06
N CYS A 16 -0.64 13.45 12.13
CA CYS A 16 -1.34 12.90 10.97
C CYS A 16 -2.43 13.82 10.36
N GLU A 17 -3.03 14.71 11.14
CA GLU A 17 -4.03 15.68 10.64
C GLU A 17 -3.45 17.01 10.16
N GLY A 18 -2.13 17.14 10.14
CA GLY A 18 -1.47 18.42 9.88
C GLY A 18 -1.39 19.25 11.16
N GLY A 19 -0.19 19.30 11.73
CA GLY A 19 0.15 20.11 12.89
C GLY A 19 1.63 20.49 12.88
N GLU A 20 1.98 21.44 13.75
CA GLU A 20 3.37 21.91 13.93
C GLU A 20 4.23 20.84 14.61
N GLN A 21 3.66 20.13 15.58
CA GLN A 21 4.31 18.99 16.23
C GLN A 21 4.07 17.70 15.44
N ARG A 22 5.15 17.00 15.10
CA ARG A 22 5.12 15.74 14.32
C ARG A 22 5.94 14.67 15.03
N GLY A 23 5.37 13.49 15.16
CA GLY A 23 6.12 12.30 15.59
C GLY A 23 7.13 11.86 14.52
N ALA A 24 8.13 11.08 14.92
CA ALA A 24 9.20 10.61 14.05
C ALA A 24 8.67 9.86 12.80
N MET A 25 7.64 9.03 12.98
CA MET A 25 7.01 8.29 11.87
C MET A 25 6.29 9.21 10.88
N VAL A 26 5.54 10.20 11.36
CA VAL A 26 4.87 11.17 10.47
C VAL A 26 5.91 12.00 9.72
N ALA A 27 6.98 12.44 10.39
CA ALA A 27 8.08 13.14 9.75
C ALA A 27 8.73 12.29 8.63
N LEU A 28 8.94 10.99 8.89
CA LEU A 28 9.45 10.06 7.88
C LEU A 28 8.49 9.95 6.68
N LEU A 29 7.20 9.69 6.92
CA LEU A 29 6.20 9.55 5.85
C LEU A 29 6.07 10.83 4.99
N GLU A 30 6.23 12.00 5.62
CA GLU A 30 6.28 13.29 4.95
C GLU A 30 7.52 13.45 4.07
N ASP A 31 8.70 13.02 4.52
CA ASP A 31 9.91 13.01 3.71
C ASP A 31 9.77 12.10 2.49
N PHE A 32 9.13 10.93 2.66
CA PHE A 32 8.78 10.06 1.54
C PHE A 32 7.82 10.74 0.57
N ARG A 33 6.74 11.37 1.08
CA ARG A 33 5.79 12.12 0.24
C ARG A 33 6.48 13.24 -0.54
N LYS A 34 7.37 14.01 0.10
CA LYS A 34 8.15 15.06 -0.55
C LYS A 34 9.11 14.52 -1.61
N LYS A 35 9.76 13.40 -1.34
CA LYS A 35 10.74 12.77 -2.24
C LYS A 35 10.07 12.12 -3.46
N TYR A 36 8.93 11.48 -3.28
CA TYR A 36 8.29 10.65 -4.32
C TYR A 36 7.04 11.29 -4.95
N GLY A 37 6.56 12.41 -4.40
CA GLY A 37 5.41 13.16 -4.90
C GLY A 37 4.14 12.30 -4.92
N GLU A 38 3.34 12.44 -5.98
CA GLU A 38 2.06 11.73 -6.13
C GLU A 38 2.18 10.20 -6.21
N ARG A 39 3.40 9.66 -6.37
CA ARG A 39 3.65 8.22 -6.40
C ARG A 39 3.63 7.57 -5.01
N PHE A 40 3.69 8.39 -3.96
CA PHE A 40 3.61 7.96 -2.58
C PHE A 40 2.44 8.64 -1.89
N LYS A 41 1.53 7.85 -1.35
CA LYS A 41 0.39 8.31 -0.57
C LYS A 41 0.41 7.63 0.78
N TYR A 42 -0.03 8.33 1.81
CA TYR A 42 -0.30 7.71 3.09
C TYR A 42 -1.53 8.29 3.74
N SER A 43 -2.18 7.50 4.59
CA SER A 43 -3.29 7.92 5.44
C SER A 43 -3.12 7.33 6.85
N CYS A 44 -3.63 8.03 7.85
CA CYS A 44 -3.68 7.54 9.22
C CYS A 44 -5.13 7.36 9.65
N THR A 45 -5.39 6.35 10.48
CA THR A 45 -6.69 6.13 11.11
C THR A 45 -6.49 5.90 12.60
N VAL A 46 -7.34 6.50 13.42
CA VAL A 46 -7.34 6.39 14.89
C VAL A 46 -8.66 5.80 15.37
N ASP A 47 -8.58 4.60 15.95
CA ASP A 47 -9.72 3.84 16.47
C ASP A 47 -10.48 4.61 17.56
N GLY A 48 -9.76 5.21 18.52
CA GLY A 48 -10.34 5.99 19.61
C GLY A 48 -11.13 7.24 19.17
N GLU A 49 -11.01 7.65 17.90
CA GLU A 49 -11.71 8.80 17.32
C GLU A 49 -12.85 8.41 16.39
N GLY A 50 -13.14 7.11 16.29
CA GLY A 50 -14.16 6.59 15.41
C GLY A 50 -13.72 6.48 13.94
N THR A 51 -12.43 6.67 13.65
CA THR A 51 -11.87 6.37 12.32
C THR A 51 -11.33 4.95 12.32
N PHE A 52 -12.21 4.00 12.05
CA PHE A 52 -11.92 2.58 12.17
C PHE A 52 -11.25 2.01 10.93
N ILE A 53 -10.32 1.08 11.14
CA ILE A 53 -9.93 0.13 10.11
C ILE A 53 -10.96 -1.00 10.11
N ASP A 54 -12.06 -0.79 9.39
CA ASP A 54 -13.00 -1.85 9.11
C ASP A 54 -12.83 -2.42 7.70
N ALA A 55 -13.59 -3.49 7.43
CA ALA A 55 -13.67 -4.12 6.13
C ALA A 55 -13.92 -3.13 4.98
N GLY A 56 -14.78 -2.14 5.23
CA GLY A 56 -15.15 -1.10 4.28
C GLY A 56 -14.06 -0.04 4.11
N ALA A 57 -13.38 0.36 5.17
CA ALA A 57 -12.24 1.27 5.12
C ALA A 57 -11.10 0.65 4.31
N ILE A 58 -10.76 -0.60 4.60
CA ILE A 58 -9.77 -1.34 3.82
C ILE A 58 -10.25 -1.59 2.40
N ALA A 59 -11.51 -1.99 2.19
CA ALA A 59 -12.05 -2.14 0.84
C ALA A 59 -11.91 -0.84 0.04
N ARG A 60 -12.30 0.31 0.59
CA ARG A 60 -12.20 1.63 -0.08
C ARG A 60 -10.78 1.98 -0.49
N VAL A 61 -9.80 1.64 0.34
CA VAL A 61 -8.38 1.92 0.04
C VAL A 61 -7.77 0.84 -0.87
N THR A 62 -8.32 -0.37 -0.88
CA THR A 62 -7.85 -1.49 -1.71
C THR A 62 -8.62 -1.67 -3.02
N GLN A 63 -9.70 -0.91 -3.26
CA GLN A 63 -10.38 -0.94 -4.56
C GLN A 63 -9.48 -0.26 -5.59
N PRO A 64 -9.25 -0.89 -6.76
CA PRO A 64 -8.55 -0.23 -7.85
C PRO A 64 -9.29 1.06 -8.17
N THR A 65 -8.56 2.18 -8.13
CA THR A 65 -9.10 3.50 -8.46
C THR A 65 -9.75 3.40 -9.85
N PRO A 66 -11.06 3.62 -10.01
CA PRO A 66 -11.64 3.64 -11.34
C PRO A 66 -10.97 4.79 -12.11
N SER A 67 -10.27 4.46 -13.19
CA SER A 67 -9.80 5.46 -14.15
C SER A 67 -11.01 6.32 -14.56
N PRO A 68 -10.90 7.67 -14.54
CA PRO A 68 -12.01 8.56 -14.87
C PRO A 68 -12.43 8.54 -16.36
N SER A 69 -12.11 7.49 -17.12
CA SER A 69 -12.46 7.36 -18.54
C SER A 69 -13.67 6.47 -18.83
N ALA A 70 -14.36 5.95 -17.81
CA ALA A 70 -15.54 5.08 -18.00
C ALA A 70 -16.90 5.79 -17.86
N LEU A 71 -16.95 7.12 -17.96
CA LEU A 71 -18.19 7.84 -18.23
C LEU A 71 -18.25 8.12 -19.74
N ALA A 72 -18.60 7.09 -20.51
CA ALA A 72 -19.07 7.30 -21.88
C ALA A 72 -20.49 7.91 -21.80
N PRO A 73 -20.77 9.09 -22.38
CA PRO A 73 -22.14 9.48 -22.63
C PRO A 73 -22.72 8.66 -23.79
N ALA A 74 -23.96 8.23 -23.61
CA ALA A 74 -24.80 7.54 -24.59
C ALA A 74 -24.95 8.32 -25.91
N PRO A 75 -25.33 7.66 -27.03
CA PRO A 75 -25.28 8.27 -28.36
C PRO A 75 -26.46 9.22 -28.57
N VAL A 76 -26.17 10.41 -29.10
CA VAL A 76 -27.17 11.30 -29.71
C VAL A 76 -27.00 11.26 -31.22
N GLN A 77 -28.08 10.89 -31.92
CA GLN A 77 -28.23 10.94 -33.36
C GLN A 77 -28.12 12.37 -33.90
N GLY A 78 -27.39 12.55 -35.01
CA GLY A 78 -27.53 13.72 -35.87
C GLY A 78 -26.29 14.04 -36.71
N GLN A 79 -26.28 13.60 -37.99
CA GLN A 79 -26.06 14.42 -39.20
C GLN A 79 -25.08 15.63 -39.07
N GLN A 80 -24.04 15.91 -39.88
CA GLN A 80 -23.67 15.67 -41.31
C GLN A 80 -22.15 15.92 -41.51
N ALA A 81 -21.62 15.63 -42.72
CA ALA A 81 -20.23 15.74 -43.24
C ALA A 81 -19.52 17.11 -42.97
N TRP A 82 -18.21 17.38 -43.19
CA TRP A 82 -17.36 17.37 -44.40
C TRP A 82 -15.84 17.42 -44.00
N GLY A 83 -14.92 16.82 -44.78
CA GLY A 83 -13.59 17.43 -45.12
C GLY A 83 -12.26 17.00 -44.43
N LEU A 84 -11.52 16.10 -45.10
CA LEU A 84 -10.06 16.10 -45.49
C LEU A 84 -8.89 16.61 -44.56
N TRP A 85 -7.97 15.66 -44.23
CA TRP A 85 -6.47 15.68 -44.10
C TRP A 85 -5.75 16.28 -42.85
N PRO A 86 -4.43 15.97 -42.57
CA PRO A 86 -3.67 14.69 -42.62
C PRO A 86 -2.89 14.38 -41.30
N THR A 87 -2.11 13.30 -41.32
CA THR A 87 -1.28 12.69 -40.26
C THR A 87 -0.38 13.64 -39.46
N ALA A 88 -0.46 13.58 -38.13
CA ALA A 88 0.65 13.92 -37.23
C ALA A 88 0.83 12.76 -36.24
N GLY A 89 1.94 12.05 -36.38
CA GLY A 89 2.38 11.03 -35.43
C GLY A 89 2.72 11.72 -34.10
N THR A 90 1.76 11.72 -33.18
CA THR A 90 2.05 12.10 -31.81
C THR A 90 2.64 10.89 -31.11
N SER A 91 3.96 10.88 -31.03
CA SER A 91 4.72 10.00 -30.15
C SER A 91 4.17 10.19 -28.73
N GLN A 92 3.29 9.28 -28.30
CA GLN A 92 2.88 9.18 -26.91
C GLN A 92 4.12 8.73 -26.13
N LYS A 93 4.88 9.70 -25.64
CA LYS A 93 5.70 9.49 -24.44
C LYS A 93 4.71 9.15 -23.33
N SER A 94 4.46 7.87 -23.15
CA SER A 94 3.79 7.34 -21.97
C SER A 94 4.66 7.72 -20.78
N ASN A 95 4.29 8.80 -20.09
CA ASN A 95 4.72 9.04 -18.73
C ASN A 95 4.16 7.87 -17.92
N ALA A 96 4.98 6.84 -17.73
CA ALA A 96 4.65 5.67 -16.95
C ALA A 96 4.48 6.12 -15.49
N VAL A 97 3.24 6.46 -15.14
CA VAL A 97 2.77 6.54 -13.77
C VAL A 97 3.11 5.19 -13.15
N SER A 98 4.06 5.16 -12.22
CA SER A 98 4.43 3.94 -11.50
C SER A 98 3.26 3.55 -10.61
N GLN A 99 2.33 2.77 -11.17
CA GLN A 99 1.27 2.14 -10.40
C GLN A 99 1.91 1.25 -9.33
N PRO A 100 1.29 1.10 -8.14
CA PRO A 100 1.72 0.09 -7.18
C PRO A 100 1.76 -1.26 -7.91
N VAL A 101 2.80 -2.04 -7.61
CA VAL A 101 3.06 -3.31 -8.29
C VAL A 101 2.16 -4.36 -7.64
N ALA A 102 0.86 -4.17 -7.86
CA ALA A 102 -0.22 -4.94 -7.26
C ALA A 102 0.03 -6.45 -7.41
N THR A 103 0.47 -6.88 -8.59
CA THR A 103 0.51 -8.29 -8.97
C THR A 103 1.82 -9.04 -8.70
N VAL A 104 2.81 -8.45 -8.02
CA VAL A 104 4.13 -9.11 -7.84
C VAL A 104 4.25 -9.72 -6.46
N ASN A 105 3.99 -11.02 -6.34
CA ASN A 105 4.35 -11.82 -5.16
C ASN A 105 5.66 -12.55 -5.41
N SER A 106 6.64 -12.31 -4.55
CA SER A 106 7.87 -13.11 -4.48
C SER A 106 7.91 -13.79 -3.12
N ASP A 107 8.33 -15.04 -3.04
CA ASP A 107 8.46 -15.73 -1.76
C ASP A 107 9.69 -15.30 -0.96
N THR A 108 10.70 -14.72 -1.61
CA THR A 108 12.04 -14.47 -1.01
C THR A 108 12.51 -13.02 -1.12
N CYS A 109 11.74 -12.13 -1.74
CA CYS A 109 12.11 -10.73 -1.87
C CYS A 109 11.65 -9.93 -0.65
N SER A 110 12.58 -9.27 0.04
CA SER A 110 12.29 -8.43 1.20
C SER A 110 11.27 -7.30 0.93
N TYR A 111 11.10 -6.89 -0.32
CA TYR A 111 10.18 -5.81 -0.73
C TYR A 111 8.80 -6.31 -1.19
N HIS A 112 8.67 -7.60 -1.51
CA HIS A 112 7.50 -8.16 -2.21
C HIS A 112 7.01 -9.50 -1.63
N SER A 113 7.57 -9.94 -0.50
CA SER A 113 7.23 -11.20 0.15
C SER A 113 6.44 -10.99 1.44
N PRO A 114 5.13 -11.31 1.45
CA PRO A 114 4.39 -11.46 2.69
C PRO A 114 4.96 -12.58 3.59
N LYS A 115 5.65 -13.58 3.03
CA LYS A 115 6.23 -14.68 3.79
C LYS A 115 7.48 -14.26 4.56
N GLU A 116 8.37 -13.49 3.93
CA GLU A 116 9.54 -12.93 4.63
C GLU A 116 9.10 -12.02 5.76
N LEU A 117 8.05 -11.21 5.53
CA LEU A 117 7.55 -10.31 6.57
C LEU A 117 7.04 -11.03 7.81
N VAL A 118 6.57 -12.28 7.71
CA VAL A 118 6.11 -13.08 8.87
C VAL A 118 7.26 -13.42 9.83
N VAL A 119 8.48 -13.57 9.32
CA VAL A 119 9.67 -13.92 10.11
C VAL A 119 10.54 -12.72 10.47
N SER A 120 10.20 -11.53 9.94
CA SER A 120 10.84 -10.26 10.29
C SER A 120 10.66 -9.90 11.76
N ASP A 121 11.66 -9.20 12.30
CA ASP A 121 11.67 -8.61 13.63
C ASP A 121 12.26 -7.19 13.63
N GLU A 122 12.34 -6.55 14.79
CA GLU A 122 12.80 -5.16 14.94
C GLU A 122 14.29 -4.94 14.64
N HIS A 123 15.09 -6.01 14.63
CA HIS A 123 16.53 -5.96 14.35
C HIS A 123 16.85 -6.25 12.87
N ASP A 124 15.85 -6.39 12.01
CA ASP A 124 16.06 -6.56 10.58
C ASP A 124 16.86 -5.37 10.02
N PRO A 125 17.88 -5.63 9.16
CA PRO A 125 18.70 -4.57 8.61
C PRO A 125 17.84 -3.62 7.78
N HIS A 126 18.14 -2.32 7.88
CA HIS A 126 17.49 -1.32 7.05
C HIS A 126 17.57 -1.70 5.57
N ALA A 127 16.43 -1.66 4.90
CA ALA A 127 16.36 -1.96 3.48
C ALA A 127 17.31 -1.03 2.70
N GLY A 128 18.30 -1.62 2.03
CA GLY A 128 19.32 -0.93 1.24
C GLY A 128 20.68 -0.75 1.93
N ALA A 129 20.83 -1.06 3.22
CA ALA A 129 22.13 -0.97 3.89
C ALA A 129 23.11 -2.06 3.41
N ASP A 130 22.60 -3.28 3.16
CA ASP A 130 23.32 -4.42 2.55
C ASP A 130 22.39 -5.32 1.70
N SER A 131 21.18 -4.85 1.40
CA SER A 131 20.14 -5.64 0.76
C SER A 131 20.43 -5.84 -0.72
N LYS A 132 20.34 -7.08 -1.21
CA LYS A 132 20.31 -7.35 -2.66
C LYS A 132 19.21 -6.49 -3.29
N PRO A 133 19.50 -5.78 -4.40
CA PRO A 133 18.47 -5.01 -5.08
C PRO A 133 17.34 -5.95 -5.50
N CYS A 134 16.10 -5.46 -5.45
CA CYS A 134 14.96 -6.24 -5.90
C CYS A 134 15.15 -6.64 -7.38
N GLN A 135 15.00 -7.94 -7.66
CA GLN A 135 15.06 -8.51 -9.01
C GLN A 135 13.70 -9.04 -9.48
N CYS A 136 12.63 -8.72 -8.75
CA CYS A 136 11.29 -9.15 -9.12
C CYS A 136 10.92 -8.60 -10.51
N LYS A 137 10.12 -9.40 -11.22
CA LYS A 137 9.53 -9.06 -12.50
C LYS A 137 8.02 -9.06 -12.39
N ASP A 138 7.35 -8.19 -13.15
CA ASP A 138 5.90 -8.23 -13.30
C ASP A 138 5.46 -9.41 -14.19
N THR A 139 4.15 -9.54 -14.38
CA THR A 139 3.54 -10.59 -15.22
C THR A 139 4.01 -10.57 -16.67
N ASP A 140 4.46 -9.41 -17.15
CA ASP A 140 4.96 -9.19 -18.51
C ASP A 140 6.49 -9.37 -18.61
N GLY A 141 7.15 -9.72 -17.49
CA GLY A 141 8.58 -9.95 -17.42
C GLY A 141 9.43 -8.68 -17.26
N ASN A 142 8.82 -7.52 -17.03
CA ASN A 142 9.54 -6.27 -16.85
C ASN A 142 10.07 -6.14 -15.41
N PRO A 143 11.27 -5.54 -15.21
CA PRO A 143 11.81 -5.30 -13.88
C PRO A 143 10.91 -4.37 -13.05
N VAL A 144 10.63 -4.82 -11.83
CA VAL A 144 9.79 -4.09 -10.88
C VAL A 144 10.58 -3.01 -10.19
N ARG A 145 10.12 -1.75 -10.29
CA ARG A 145 10.84 -0.57 -9.77
C ARG A 145 10.22 0.04 -8.50
N GLY A 146 9.24 -0.63 -7.88
CA GLY A 146 8.55 -0.13 -6.68
C GLY A 146 8.14 -1.25 -5.72
N GLY A 147 7.88 -0.91 -4.46
CA GLY A 147 7.37 -1.84 -3.44
C GLY A 147 5.85 -2.06 -3.52
N LYS A 148 5.36 -2.99 -2.69
CA LYS A 148 3.93 -3.17 -2.44
C LYS A 148 3.33 -2.03 -1.64
N ASN A 149 2.00 -1.98 -1.59
CA ASN A 149 1.31 -1.15 -0.61
C ASN A 149 1.54 -1.72 0.81
N LEU A 150 1.47 -0.87 1.82
CA LEU A 150 1.75 -1.24 3.20
C LEU A 150 0.57 -0.87 4.11
N LEU A 151 0.07 -1.83 4.85
CA LEU A 151 -0.89 -1.63 5.93
C LEU A 151 -0.13 -1.81 7.26
N MET A 152 0.06 -0.72 7.98
CA MET A 152 0.76 -0.66 9.27
C MET A 152 -0.28 -0.62 10.38
N ILE A 153 -0.14 -1.47 11.40
CA ILE A 153 -1.05 -1.50 12.55
C ILE A 153 -0.23 -1.33 13.81
N SER A 154 -0.56 -0.30 14.58
CA SER A 154 0.16 0.10 15.79
C SER A 154 -0.79 0.25 16.96
N GLY A 155 -0.34 -0.23 18.13
CA GLY A 155 -1.06 -0.04 19.38
C GLY A 155 -0.78 -1.15 20.39
N PRO A 156 -1.52 -1.18 21.51
CA PRO A 156 -1.38 -2.22 22.52
C PRO A 156 -1.55 -3.62 21.93
N GLU A 157 -0.86 -4.61 22.50
CA GLU A 157 -0.81 -5.99 21.97
C GLU A 157 -2.20 -6.57 21.64
N GLY A 158 -3.19 -6.36 22.51
CA GLY A 158 -4.56 -6.81 22.28
C GLY A 158 -5.24 -6.21 21.04
N PHE A 159 -4.92 -4.96 20.70
CA PHE A 159 -5.40 -4.27 19.49
C PHE A 159 -4.76 -4.86 18.24
N VAL A 160 -3.43 -4.94 18.21
CA VAL A 160 -2.68 -5.55 17.11
C VAL A 160 -3.14 -7.00 16.88
N LYS A 161 -3.29 -7.77 17.96
CA LYS A 161 -3.77 -9.15 17.94
C LYS A 161 -5.19 -9.27 17.37
N HIS A 162 -6.09 -8.37 17.73
CA HIS A 162 -7.47 -8.37 17.21
C HIS A 162 -7.49 -8.16 15.69
N PHE A 163 -6.75 -7.17 15.18
CA PHE A 163 -6.76 -6.85 13.76
C PHE A 163 -5.94 -7.81 12.91
N THR A 164 -4.74 -8.18 13.37
CA THR A 164 -3.75 -8.86 12.52
C THR A 164 -3.27 -10.20 13.06
N GLY A 165 -3.79 -10.64 14.21
CA GLY A 165 -3.23 -11.76 14.95
C GLY A 165 -1.98 -11.39 15.75
N ALA A 166 -1.69 -12.17 16.78
CA ALA A 166 -0.54 -11.94 17.65
C ALA A 166 0.80 -12.02 16.88
N LYS A 167 1.80 -11.28 17.35
CA LYS A 167 3.21 -11.58 17.08
C LYS A 167 3.55 -12.97 17.65
N VAL A 168 4.61 -13.60 17.15
CA VAL A 168 4.98 -14.97 17.53
C VAL A 168 6.42 -15.04 17.99
N TRP A 169 6.69 -15.80 19.04
CA TRP A 169 8.05 -16.07 19.47
C TRP A 169 8.64 -17.25 18.68
N GLY A 170 9.85 -17.09 18.15
CA GLY A 170 10.54 -18.16 17.43
C GLY A 170 12.00 -17.81 17.21
N GLY A 171 12.90 -18.80 17.28
CA GLY A 171 14.34 -18.56 17.09
C GLY A 171 14.95 -17.59 18.12
N GLY A 172 14.35 -17.46 19.31
CA GLY A 172 14.83 -16.58 20.37
C GLY A 172 14.41 -15.11 20.26
N LYS A 173 13.52 -14.76 19.32
CA LYS A 173 13.08 -13.39 19.05
C LYS A 173 11.56 -13.31 18.83
N GLU A 174 11.01 -12.10 18.99
CA GLU A 174 9.63 -11.80 18.62
C GLU A 174 9.53 -11.49 17.13
N MET A 175 8.82 -12.31 16.38
CA MET A 175 8.58 -12.12 14.95
C MET A 175 7.16 -11.60 14.71
N GLN A 176 6.96 -10.95 13.56
CA GLN A 176 5.66 -10.45 13.11
C GLN A 176 4.55 -11.51 13.17
N GLY A 177 4.84 -12.75 12.77
CA GLY A 177 3.87 -13.83 12.74
C GLY A 177 2.82 -13.71 11.64
N PRO A 178 2.00 -14.76 11.41
CA PRO A 178 1.02 -14.77 10.33
C PRO A 178 -0.05 -13.70 10.52
N VAL A 179 -0.55 -13.17 9.40
CA VAL A 179 -1.70 -12.25 9.39
C VAL A 179 -2.98 -13.04 9.63
N LYS A 180 -3.62 -12.79 10.77
CA LYS A 180 -4.91 -13.35 11.22
C LYS A 180 -5.86 -12.19 11.62
N GLY A 181 -6.89 -12.48 12.41
CA GLY A 181 -7.83 -11.47 12.90
C GLY A 181 -8.69 -10.89 11.77
N VAL A 182 -9.17 -9.66 11.97
CA VAL A 182 -9.99 -8.92 10.99
C VAL A 182 -9.32 -8.89 9.61
N ILE A 183 -8.03 -8.54 9.54
CA ILE A 183 -7.29 -8.47 8.28
C ILE A 183 -7.14 -9.86 7.65
N GLY A 184 -6.87 -10.88 8.45
CA GLY A 184 -6.79 -12.26 7.97
C GLY A 184 -8.09 -12.76 7.35
N ASP A 185 -9.23 -12.39 7.92
CA ASP A 185 -10.55 -12.74 7.37
C ASP A 185 -10.87 -11.92 6.12
N LEU A 186 -10.49 -10.63 6.09
CA LEU A 186 -10.64 -9.80 4.89
C LEU A 186 -9.80 -10.29 3.72
N LYS A 187 -8.58 -10.77 3.96
CA LYS A 187 -7.73 -11.35 2.90
C LYS A 187 -8.38 -12.56 2.22
N LYS A 188 -9.23 -13.32 2.94
CA LYS A 188 -9.97 -14.46 2.35
C LYS A 188 -11.09 -13.99 1.44
N GLN A 189 -11.68 -12.84 1.74
CA GLN A 189 -12.80 -12.26 1.00
C GLN A 189 -12.34 -11.35 -0.14
N ASN A 190 -11.19 -10.70 0.02
CA ASN A 190 -10.61 -9.76 -0.92
C ASN A 190 -9.18 -10.17 -1.30
N ARG A 191 -9.05 -10.71 -2.51
CA ARG A 191 -7.77 -11.19 -3.06
C ARG A 191 -6.73 -10.07 -3.18
N SER A 192 -7.12 -8.84 -3.52
CA SER A 192 -6.19 -7.71 -3.70
C SER A 192 -5.47 -7.36 -2.40
N LEU A 193 -6.11 -7.53 -1.25
CA LEU A 193 -5.46 -7.31 0.05
C LEU A 193 -4.36 -8.34 0.34
N GLY A 194 -4.47 -9.56 -0.19
CA GLY A 194 -3.43 -10.57 -0.07
C GLY A 194 -2.31 -10.42 -1.11
N GLU A 195 -2.64 -9.88 -2.27
CA GLU A 195 -1.71 -9.77 -3.40
C GLU A 195 -0.97 -8.45 -3.44
N ASP A 196 -1.63 -7.32 -3.13
CA ASP A 196 -1.07 -6.00 -3.38
C ASP A 196 -0.48 -5.35 -2.12
N TRP A 197 -0.83 -5.89 -0.94
CA TRP A 197 -0.55 -5.29 0.36
C TRP A 197 0.33 -6.19 1.25
N LEU A 198 1.31 -5.56 1.88
CA LEU A 198 2.05 -6.09 3.02
C LEU A 198 1.42 -5.56 4.31
N VAL A 199 1.39 -6.40 5.35
CA VAL A 199 0.79 -6.05 6.65
C VAL A 199 1.89 -6.06 7.70
N LEU A 200 2.19 -4.89 8.26
CA LEU A 200 3.23 -4.68 9.26
C LEU A 200 2.59 -4.38 10.62
N LYS A 201 3.02 -5.11 11.65
CA LYS A 201 2.61 -4.90 13.04
C LYS A 201 3.72 -4.13 13.75
N MET A 202 3.38 -3.01 14.38
CA MET A 202 4.31 -2.24 15.20
C MET A 202 3.89 -2.33 16.66
#